data_AF-W0UZQ6-F1
#
_entry.id   AF-W0UZQ6-F1
#
_cell.length_a   1.000
_cell.length_b   1.000
_cell.length_c   1.000
_cell.angle_alpha   90.00
_cell.angle_beta   90.00
_cell.angle_gamma   90.00
#
_symmetry.space_group_name_H-M   'P 1'
#
loop_
_entity.id
_entity.type
_entity.pdbx_description
1 polymer ?
#
loop_
_entity_poly.entity_id
_entity_poly.type
_entity_poly.pdbx_seq_one_letter_code
_entity_poly.pdbx_strand_id
1 'polypeptide(L)'
;MTKIEAIKRINDRLGKPALTDKNTHFSSVVAYGTDEGWWLKIPFLTFKQDLHFVLNNEKTKSFQHLTIKGGQILSPAMKFRSTDGAADAFMTAAAPKRLIDLLQGGSKYNFTKHVVSEYRY
;
A
#
# COMPACT_ATOMS: atom_id res chain seq x y z
N MET A 1 -1.48 -15.81 -0.14
CA MET A 1 -0.36 -15.20 -0.88
C MET A 1 0.59 -14.56 0.10
N THR A 2 1.86 -14.91 0.05
CA THR A 2 2.92 -14.30 0.84
C THR A 2 3.52 -13.08 0.13
N LYS A 3 4.24 -12.25 0.88
CA LYS A 3 4.99 -11.11 0.32
C LYS A 3 5.98 -11.54 -0.77
N ILE A 4 6.72 -12.62 -0.54
CA ILE A 4 7.75 -13.12 -1.45
C ILE A 4 7.12 -13.57 -2.78
N GLU A 5 6.01 -14.32 -2.71
CA GLU A 5 5.30 -14.79 -3.90
C GLU A 5 4.73 -13.61 -4.71
N ALA A 6 4.14 -12.61 -4.05
CA ALA A 6 3.62 -11.43 -4.73
C ALA A 6 4.73 -10.61 -5.41
N ILE A 7 5.85 -10.39 -4.71
CA ILE A 7 7.04 -9.71 -5.28
C ILE A 7 7.53 -10.43 -6.53
N LYS A 8 7.68 -11.76 -6.45
CA LYS A 8 8.12 -12.58 -7.58
C LYS A 8 7.17 -12.39 -8.77
N ARG A 9 5.87 -12.54 -8.55
CA ARG A 9 4.86 -12.42 -9.60
C ARG A 9 4.83 -11.04 -10.27
N ILE A 10 5.02 -9.98 -9.49
CA ILE A 10 5.10 -8.61 -10.02
C ILE A 10 6.39 -8.43 -10.83
N ASN A 11 7.54 -8.85 -10.30
CA ASN A 11 8.82 -8.74 -11.00
C ASN A 11 8.84 -9.54 -12.31
N ASP A 12 8.30 -10.76 -12.32
CA ASP A 12 8.16 -11.60 -13.51
C ASP A 12 7.31 -10.88 -14.57
N ARG A 13 6.20 -10.25 -14.15
CA ARG A 13 5.33 -9.46 -15.04
C ARG A 13 6.02 -8.21 -15.59
N LEU A 14 6.89 -7.57 -14.79
CA LEU A 14 7.66 -6.39 -15.20
C LEU A 14 8.91 -6.73 -16.02
N GLY A 15 9.33 -8.00 -16.05
CA GLY A 15 10.57 -8.45 -16.70
C GLY A 15 11.85 -7.93 -16.02
N LYS A 16 11.77 -7.44 -14.78
CA LYS A 16 12.92 -6.89 -14.03
C LYS A 16 12.70 -6.97 -12.51
N PRO A 17 13.77 -7.06 -11.69
CA PRO A 17 13.68 -7.13 -10.23
C PRO A 17 13.44 -5.74 -9.61
N ALA A 18 12.27 -5.16 -9.85
CA ALA A 18 11.92 -3.82 -9.35
C ALA A 18 11.52 -3.82 -7.85
N LEU A 19 10.79 -4.85 -7.43
CA LEU A 19 10.34 -5.02 -6.05
C LEU A 19 11.31 -5.93 -5.29
N THR A 20 11.58 -5.53 -4.06
CA THR A 20 12.44 -6.22 -3.09
C THR A 20 11.75 -6.24 -1.73
N ASP A 21 12.26 -7.01 -0.78
CA ASP A 21 11.72 -7.01 0.57
C ASP A 21 11.80 -5.63 1.25
N LYS A 22 12.84 -4.83 0.93
CA LYS A 22 13.11 -3.53 1.57
C LYS A 22 12.25 -2.38 1.05
N ASN A 23 11.87 -2.39 -0.24
CA ASN A 23 11.08 -1.32 -0.86
C ASN A 23 9.60 -1.70 -1.08
N THR A 24 9.19 -2.89 -0.62
CA THR A 24 7.81 -3.37 -0.74
C THR A 24 7.13 -3.43 0.63
N HIS A 25 6.06 -2.67 0.77
CA HIS A 25 5.12 -2.77 1.88
C HIS A 25 4.05 -3.79 1.53
N PHE A 26 3.90 -4.82 2.37
CA PHE A 26 2.87 -5.83 2.21
C PHE A 26 1.84 -5.67 3.30
N SER A 27 0.56 -5.69 2.92
CA SER A 27 -0.54 -5.62 3.87
C SER A 27 -1.62 -6.61 3.43
N SER A 28 -2.09 -7.41 4.37
CA SER A 28 -3.29 -8.23 4.19
C SER A 28 -4.48 -7.52 4.80
N VAL A 29 -5.69 -7.87 4.36
CA VAL A 29 -6.92 -7.37 4.99
C VAL A 29 -6.92 -7.71 6.48
N VAL A 30 -7.12 -6.69 7.32
CA VAL A 30 -7.23 -6.75 8.77
C VAL A 30 -8.51 -6.05 9.21
N ALA A 31 -9.03 -6.43 10.39
CA ALA A 31 -10.15 -5.74 11.00
C ALA A 31 -9.71 -4.40 11.62
N TYR A 32 -10.55 -3.37 11.48
CA TYR A 32 -10.38 -2.07 12.12
C TYR A 32 -11.74 -1.48 12.50
N GLY A 33 -12.07 -1.50 13.79
CA GLY A 33 -13.40 -1.13 14.27
C GLY A 33 -14.45 -2.09 13.72
N THR A 34 -15.43 -1.54 13.00
CA THR A 34 -16.50 -2.31 12.32
C THR A 34 -16.23 -2.58 10.85
N ASP A 35 -15.06 -2.17 10.34
CA ASP A 35 -14.66 -2.33 8.94
C ASP A 35 -13.47 -3.30 8.82
N GLU A 36 -13.16 -3.69 7.60
CA GLU A 36 -11.95 -4.44 7.26
C GLU A 36 -11.22 -3.80 6.09
N GLY A 37 -9.90 -3.88 6.08
CA GLY A 37 -9.11 -3.16 5.10
C GLY A 37 -7.62 -3.37 5.25
N TRP A 38 -6.86 -2.61 4.48
CA TRP A 38 -5.41 -2.65 4.52
C TRP A 38 -4.88 -1.53 5.40
N TRP A 39 -4.15 -1.90 6.43
CA TRP A 39 -3.36 -0.97 7.22
C TRP A 39 -1.96 -0.85 6.64
N LEU A 40 -1.49 0.39 6.44
CA LEU A 40 -0.15 0.70 5.99
C LEU A 40 0.56 1.52 7.06
N LYS A 41 1.77 1.08 7.43
CA LYS A 41 2.73 1.87 8.23
C LYS A 41 3.97 2.13 7.37
N ILE A 42 4.22 3.39 7.06
CA ILE A 42 5.22 3.82 6.07
C ILE A 42 6.21 4.77 6.75
N PRO A 43 7.45 4.34 7.06
CA PRO A 43 8.43 5.21 7.70
C PRO A 43 8.69 6.47 6.85
N PHE A 44 8.74 7.65 7.45
CA PHE A 44 8.87 8.88 6.64
C PHE A 44 10.12 8.94 5.76
N LEU A 45 11.19 8.30 6.21
CA LEU A 45 12.45 8.22 5.46
C LEU A 45 12.30 7.49 4.11
N THR A 46 11.32 6.58 3.97
CA THR A 46 11.14 5.81 2.74
C THR A 46 10.41 6.58 1.65
N PHE A 47 9.76 7.71 1.94
CA PHE A 47 9.12 8.54 0.90
C PHE A 47 10.10 9.21 -0.07
N LYS A 48 11.41 9.17 0.21
CA LYS A 48 12.47 9.65 -0.69
C LYS A 48 12.78 8.68 -1.84
N GLN A 49 12.36 7.43 -1.73
CA GLN A 49 12.58 6.37 -2.72
C GLN A 49 11.25 5.88 -3.28
N ASP A 50 11.30 5.13 -4.39
CA ASP A 50 10.11 4.47 -4.92
C ASP A 50 9.53 3.50 -3.88
N LEU A 51 8.25 3.67 -3.58
CA LEU A 51 7.50 2.84 -2.66
C LEU A 51 6.61 1.90 -3.45
N HIS A 52 6.69 0.61 -3.14
CA HIS A 52 5.76 -0.38 -3.67
C HIS A 52 4.85 -0.88 -2.56
N PHE A 53 3.56 -1.02 -2.87
CA PHE A 53 2.59 -1.60 -1.96
C PHE A 53 1.94 -2.82 -2.60
N VAL A 54 1.80 -3.87 -1.82
CA VAL A 54 1.04 -5.07 -2.15
C VAL A 54 -0.11 -5.16 -1.17
N LEU A 55 -1.33 -4.91 -1.66
CA LEU A 55 -2.56 -4.99 -0.89
C LEU A 55 -3.20 -6.34 -1.17
N ASN A 56 -3.03 -7.28 -0.25
CA ASN A 56 -3.45 -8.67 -0.41
C ASN A 56 -4.85 -8.89 0.17
N ASN A 57 -5.72 -9.56 -0.57
CA ASN A 57 -7.05 -9.97 -0.14
C ASN A 57 -7.22 -11.47 -0.29
N GLU A 58 -7.08 -12.18 0.82
CA GLU A 58 -7.22 -13.64 0.84
C GLU A 58 -8.65 -14.12 0.56
N LYS A 59 -9.67 -13.30 0.87
CA LYS A 59 -11.08 -13.66 0.64
C LYS A 59 -11.41 -13.68 -0.84
N THR A 60 -10.91 -12.69 -1.60
CA THR A 60 -11.12 -12.60 -3.04
C THR A 60 -10.03 -13.29 -3.86
N LYS A 61 -9.02 -13.86 -3.19
CA LYS A 61 -7.83 -14.47 -3.80
C LYS A 61 -7.20 -13.53 -4.83
N SER A 62 -7.02 -12.26 -4.44
CA SER A 62 -6.42 -11.26 -5.29
C SER A 62 -5.51 -10.32 -4.51
N PHE A 63 -4.60 -9.65 -5.21
CA PHE A 63 -3.81 -8.57 -4.64
C PHE A 63 -3.64 -7.42 -5.63
N GLN A 64 -3.51 -6.20 -5.09
CA GLN A 64 -3.25 -4.99 -5.86
C GLN A 64 -1.81 -4.54 -5.66
N HIS A 65 -1.16 -4.14 -6.75
CA HIS A 65 0.16 -3.51 -6.74
C HIS A 65 0.00 -2.01 -6.95
N LEU A 66 0.53 -1.22 -6.01
CA LEU A 66 0.63 0.23 -6.14
C LEU A 66 2.09 0.66 -6.16
N THR A 67 2.38 1.76 -6.86
CA THR A 67 3.70 2.39 -6.85
C THR A 67 3.58 3.89 -6.65
N ILE A 68 4.25 4.42 -5.64
CA ILE A 68 4.42 5.86 -5.42
C ILE A 68 5.88 6.19 -5.71
N LYS A 69 6.12 7.17 -6.58
CA LYS A 69 7.49 7.56 -6.93
C LYS A 69 8.15 8.32 -5.78
N GLY A 70 9.46 8.10 -5.62
CA GLY A 70 10.25 8.82 -4.63
C GLY A 70 10.11 10.33 -4.78
N GLY A 71 9.89 11.03 -3.67
CA GLY A 71 9.70 12.49 -3.65
C GLY A 71 8.34 12.97 -4.18
N GLN A 72 7.46 12.09 -4.66
CA GLN A 72 6.12 12.48 -5.12
C GLN A 72 5.23 13.00 -3.96
N ILE A 73 5.52 12.57 -2.73
CA ILE A 73 4.92 13.11 -1.51
C ILE A 73 6.01 13.83 -0.72
N LEU A 74 6.08 15.15 -0.89
CA LEU A 74 7.12 15.99 -0.30
C LEU A 74 7.02 16.16 1.22
N SER A 75 5.81 16.14 1.76
CA SER A 75 5.55 16.37 3.19
C SER A 75 4.60 15.32 3.76
N PRO A 76 5.04 14.06 3.91
CA PRO A 76 4.17 12.97 4.33
C PRO A 76 3.54 13.21 5.71
N ALA A 77 4.26 13.83 6.65
CA ALA A 77 3.74 14.18 7.97
C ALA A 77 2.56 15.18 7.95
N MET A 78 2.41 15.97 6.88
CA MET A 78 1.24 16.85 6.70
C MET A 78 0.09 16.17 5.95
N LYS A 79 0.35 15.03 5.30
CA LYS A 79 -0.65 14.32 4.48
C LYS A 79 -1.30 13.15 5.20
N PHE A 80 -0.58 12.53 6.12
CA PHE A 80 -1.02 11.32 6.82
C PHE A 80 -1.06 11.57 8.31
N ARG A 81 -1.90 10.80 9.00
CA ARG A 81 -1.73 10.63 10.45
C ARG A 81 -0.33 10.06 10.70
N SER A 82 0.34 10.57 11.73
CA SER A 82 1.69 10.14 12.09
C SER A 82 1.69 9.40 13.41
N THR A 83 2.36 8.25 13.46
CA THR A 83 2.69 7.54 14.70
C THR A 83 4.12 7.00 14.61
N ASP A 84 4.94 7.23 15.63
CA ASP A 84 6.34 6.75 15.72
C ASP A 84 7.22 7.08 14.50
N GLY A 85 7.09 8.28 13.92
CA GLY A 85 7.87 8.69 12.75
C GLY A 85 7.51 7.98 11.45
N ALA A 86 6.31 7.37 11.40
CA ALA A 86 5.74 6.76 10.21
C ALA A 86 4.37 7.38 9.88
N ALA A 87 4.05 7.41 8.59
CA ALA A 87 2.69 7.63 8.13
C ALA A 87 1.87 6.36 8.38
N ASP A 88 0.72 6.52 9.02
CA ASP A 88 -0.33 5.51 9.06
C ASP A 88 -1.39 5.84 8.02
N ALA A 89 -1.88 4.81 7.33
CA ALA A 89 -3.04 4.90 6.46
C ALA A 89 -3.88 3.63 6.56
N PHE A 90 -5.20 3.78 6.47
CA PHE A 90 -6.12 2.65 6.40
C PHE A 90 -7.07 2.81 5.23
N MET A 91 -7.19 1.77 4.40
CA MET A 91 -8.07 1.76 3.23
C MET A 91 -9.05 0.59 3.37
N THR A 92 -10.35 0.87 3.28
CA THR A 92 -11.38 -0.16 3.36
C THR A 92 -11.29 -1.17 2.21
N ALA A 93 -11.47 -2.45 2.53
CA ALA A 93 -11.60 -3.52 1.55
C ALA A 93 -13.03 -3.63 1.00
N ALA A 94 -14.02 -2.96 1.59
CA ALA A 94 -15.39 -2.92 1.07
C ALA A 94 -15.50 -2.21 -0.28
N ALA A 95 -14.58 -1.28 -0.57
CA ALA A 95 -14.49 -0.56 -1.84
C ALA A 95 -13.08 -0.66 -2.44
N PRO A 96 -12.66 -1.85 -2.93
CA PRO A 96 -11.27 -2.10 -3.33
C PRO A 96 -10.82 -1.31 -4.57
N LYS A 97 -11.76 -0.67 -5.29
CA LYS A 97 -11.49 0.25 -6.41
C LYS A 97 -11.29 1.70 -5.97
N ARG A 98 -11.54 2.03 -4.69
CA ARG A 98 -11.45 3.38 -4.13
C ARG A 98 -10.59 3.34 -2.86
N LEU A 99 -9.28 3.36 -3.08
CA LEU A 99 -8.26 3.30 -2.05
C LEU A 99 -8.00 4.69 -1.47
N ILE A 100 -8.87 5.12 -0.54
CA ILE A 100 -8.75 6.39 0.17
C ILE A 100 -8.40 6.12 1.62
N ASP A 101 -7.44 6.87 2.15
CA ASP A 101 -7.12 6.83 3.58
C ASP A 101 -8.32 7.30 4.41
N LEU A 102 -8.79 6.43 5.31
CA LEU A 102 -9.93 6.67 6.17
C LEU A 102 -9.54 7.15 7.57
N LEU A 103 -8.26 7.13 7.93
CA LEU A 103 -7.82 7.57 9.25
C LEU A 103 -8.11 9.06 9.47
N GLN A 104 -8.47 9.40 10.71
CA GLN A 104 -8.61 10.80 11.12
C GLN A 104 -7.22 11.42 11.39
N GLY A 105 -7.11 12.73 11.24
CA GLY A 105 -5.84 13.46 11.40
C GLY A 105 -4.92 13.43 10.17
N GLY A 106 -5.40 12.90 9.05
CA GLY A 106 -4.73 12.97 7.74
C GLY A 106 -5.56 13.71 6.69
N SER A 107 -5.00 13.84 5.49
CA SER A 107 -5.60 14.55 4.35
C SER A 107 -6.60 13.73 3.52
N LYS A 108 -6.96 12.52 3.98
CA LYS A 108 -7.74 11.53 3.19
C LYS A 108 -7.07 11.22 1.85
N TYR A 109 -5.78 10.91 1.91
CA TYR A 109 -4.97 10.71 0.71
C TYR A 109 -5.55 9.61 -0.18
N ASN A 110 -5.67 9.90 -1.48
CA ASN A 110 -6.17 8.95 -2.47
C ASN A 110 -5.01 8.15 -3.10
N PHE A 111 -4.91 6.88 -2.72
CA PHE A 111 -3.95 5.91 -3.24
C PHE A 111 -4.38 5.29 -4.58
N THR A 112 -5.65 5.40 -4.98
CA THR A 112 -6.20 4.79 -6.21
C THR A 112 -5.40 5.18 -7.45
N LYS A 113 -4.90 6.42 -7.51
CA LYS A 113 -4.11 6.94 -8.65
C LYS A 113 -2.74 6.26 -8.82
N HIS A 114 -2.30 5.49 -7.83
CA HIS A 114 -1.02 4.79 -7.82
C HIS A 114 -1.15 3.30 -8.10
N VAL A 115 -2.38 2.80 -8.32
CA VAL A 115 -2.62 1.42 -8.70
C VAL A 115 -2.00 1.17 -10.07
N VAL A 116 -1.06 0.22 -10.11
CA VAL A 116 -0.39 -0.22 -11.34
C VAL A 116 -1.14 -1.39 -11.94
N SER A 117 -1.51 -2.36 -11.12
CA SER A 117 -2.17 -3.59 -11.57
C SER A 117 -2.84 -4.36 -10.44
N GLU A 118 -3.74 -5.25 -10.82
CA GLU A 118 -4.39 -6.22 -9.94
C GLU A 118 -4.11 -7.63 -10.45
N TYR A 119 -3.90 -8.57 -9.52
CA TYR A 119 -3.55 -9.95 -9.80
C TYR A 119 -4.51 -10.89 -9.06
N ARG A 120 -4.99 -11.93 -9.73
CA ARG A 120 -5.81 -13.01 -9.12
C ARG A 120 -5.01 -14.28 -8.95
N TYR A 121 -5.21 -15.03 -7.89
CA TYR A 121 -4.50 -16.28 -7.58
C TYR A 121 -5.43 -17.34 -6.97
#